data_AF-A0A2K1KVQ7-F1
#
_entry.id   AF-A0A2K1KVQ7-F1
#
_cell.length_a   1.000
_cell.length_b   1.000
_cell.length_c   1.000
_cell.angle_alpha   90.00
_cell.angle_beta   90.00
_cell.angle_gamma   90.00
#
_symmetry.space_group_name_H-M   'P 1'
#
loop_
_entity.id
_entity.type
_entity.pdbx_description
1 polymer ?
#
loop_
_entity_poly.entity_id
_entity_poly.type
_entity_poly.pdbx_seq_one_letter_code
_entity_poly.pdbx_strand_id
1 'polypeptide(L)'
;IVLLKLLEQLSGQSLVFSKARYIIYCFGIRCNKKIACHIIVCGKKTMQLLENSLKHIDLGIKYNPSINIYKIDFYIVLEHPSYKAKKKYKAKSCIGIQYHIIKKDIMTWF
;
A
#
# COMPACT_ATOMS: atom_id res chain seq x y z
N ILE A 1 4.67 16.86 6.70
CA ILE A 1 6.07 16.54 7.06
C ILE A 1 6.12 15.49 8.18
N VAL A 2 5.34 15.65 9.27
CA VAL A 2 5.31 14.68 10.38
C VAL A 2 4.81 13.29 9.95
N LEU A 3 3.73 13.20 9.16
CA LEU A 3 3.22 11.93 8.61
C LEU A 3 4.27 11.16 7.79
N LEU A 4 5.10 11.88 7.02
CA LEU A 4 6.16 11.26 6.21
C LEU A 4 7.20 10.55 7.07
N LYS A 5 7.65 11.21 8.13
CA LYS A 5 8.63 10.65 9.05
C LYS A 5 8.07 9.43 9.76
N LEU A 6 6.80 9.48 10.17
CA LEU A 6 6.13 8.34 10.82
C LEU A 6 6.04 7.12 9.88
N LEU A 7 5.62 7.32 8.65
CA LEU A 7 5.50 6.25 7.65
C LEU A 7 6.88 5.68 7.24
N GLU A 8 7.89 6.53 7.18
CA GLU A 8 9.28 6.15 6.92
C GLU A 8 9.87 5.34 8.10
N GLN A 9 9.55 5.70 9.34
CA GLN A 9 9.93 4.94 10.54
C GLN A 9 9.27 3.55 10.59
N LEU A 10 8.00 3.45 10.20
CA LEU A 10 7.27 2.16 10.20
C LEU A 10 7.77 1.19 9.12
N SER A 11 8.15 1.70 7.95
CA SER A 11 8.52 0.86 6.79
C SER A 11 10.04 0.70 6.60
N GLY A 12 10.82 1.68 7.06
CA GLY A 12 12.24 1.82 6.76
C GLY A 12 12.51 1.98 5.26
N GLN A 13 11.57 2.57 4.51
CA GLN A 13 11.66 2.81 3.07
C GLN A 13 11.30 4.25 2.73
N SER A 14 11.89 4.77 1.66
CA SER A 14 11.55 6.09 1.15
C SER A 14 10.14 6.10 0.54
N LEU A 15 9.33 7.10 0.94
CA LEU A 15 7.96 7.22 0.48
C LEU A 15 7.87 7.71 -0.96
N VAL A 16 6.91 7.17 -1.71
CA VAL A 16 6.55 7.65 -3.04
C VAL A 16 5.35 8.59 -2.93
N PHE A 17 5.47 9.76 -3.57
CA PHE A 17 4.42 10.76 -3.61
C PHE A 17 3.57 10.63 -4.88
N SER A 18 2.25 10.49 -4.69
CA SER A 18 1.29 10.55 -5.77
C SER A 18 0.93 11.99 -6.10
N LYS A 19 1.02 12.33 -7.39
CA LYS A 19 0.65 13.64 -7.93
C LYS A 19 -0.79 13.64 -8.42
N ALA A 20 -1.45 14.78 -8.30
CA ALA A 20 -2.74 15.07 -8.90
C ALA A 20 -2.66 14.94 -10.43
N ARG A 21 -3.50 14.10 -11.04
CA ARG A 21 -3.60 14.05 -12.51
C ARG A 21 -4.43 15.20 -13.07
N TYR A 22 -5.51 15.57 -12.39
CA TYR A 22 -6.48 16.55 -12.86
C TYR A 22 -6.58 17.75 -11.92
N ILE A 23 -7.09 18.85 -12.46
CA ILE A 23 -7.53 19.99 -11.65
C ILE A 23 -8.93 19.67 -11.15
N ILE A 24 -9.13 19.75 -9.84
CA ILE A 24 -10.44 19.56 -9.23
C ILE A 24 -10.76 20.79 -8.40
N TYR A 25 -11.62 21.64 -8.96
CA TYR A 25 -11.95 22.97 -8.41
C TYR A 25 -12.60 22.89 -7.02
N CYS A 26 -13.55 21.96 -6.82
CA CYS A 26 -14.25 21.79 -5.54
C CYS A 26 -13.31 21.48 -4.37
N PHE A 27 -12.19 20.80 -4.64
CA PHE A 27 -11.17 20.47 -3.62
C PHE A 27 -9.99 21.45 -3.61
N GLY A 28 -9.98 22.47 -4.48
CA GLY A 28 -8.85 23.40 -4.61
C GLY A 28 -7.55 22.74 -5.06
N ILE A 29 -7.62 21.60 -5.75
CA ILE A 29 -6.45 20.82 -6.16
C ILE A 29 -6.10 21.16 -7.60
N ARG A 30 -4.89 21.67 -7.82
CA ARG A 30 -4.31 21.85 -9.17
C ARG A 30 -3.59 20.57 -9.62
N CYS A 31 -3.45 20.41 -10.93
CA CYS A 31 -2.68 19.31 -11.50
C CYS A 31 -1.23 19.32 -11.00
N ASN A 32 -0.61 18.14 -10.97
CA ASN A 32 0.75 17.89 -10.52
C ASN A 32 1.09 18.21 -9.05
N LYS A 33 0.13 18.69 -8.25
CA LYS A 33 0.31 18.86 -6.80
C LYS A 33 0.45 17.50 -6.12
N LYS A 34 1.32 17.36 -5.13
CA LYS A 34 1.44 16.14 -4.31
C LYS A 34 0.23 16.04 -3.37
N ILE A 35 -0.59 15.00 -3.51
CA ILE A 35 -1.82 14.82 -2.72
C ILE A 35 -1.64 13.70 -1.70
N ALA A 36 -1.17 12.55 -2.15
CA ALA A 36 -1.09 11.34 -1.36
C ALA A 36 0.33 10.79 -1.31
N CYS A 37 0.60 10.00 -0.29
CA CYS A 37 1.81 9.20 -0.20
C CYS A 37 1.40 7.74 -0.15
N HIS A 38 2.15 6.87 -0.81
CA HIS A 38 1.97 5.44 -0.69
C HIS A 38 3.33 4.76 -0.56
N ILE A 39 3.34 3.61 0.09
CA ILE A 39 4.52 2.76 0.26
C ILE A 39 4.17 1.40 -0.33
N ILE A 40 5.12 0.79 -1.02
CA ILE A 40 4.99 -0.57 -1.54
C ILE A 40 6.03 -1.41 -0.82
N VAL A 41 5.57 -2.21 0.15
CA VAL A 41 6.43 -3.10 0.92
C VAL A 41 6.22 -4.53 0.45
N CYS A 42 7.33 -5.23 0.18
CA CYS A 42 7.33 -6.63 -0.23
C CYS A 42 8.08 -7.50 0.80
N GLY A 43 7.65 -8.76 0.95
CA GLY A 43 8.35 -9.78 1.72
C GLY A 43 7.98 -9.78 3.22
N LYS A 44 8.95 -10.13 4.07
CA LYS A 44 8.74 -10.35 5.52
C LYS A 44 8.20 -9.11 6.23
N LYS A 45 8.60 -7.92 5.79
CA LYS A 45 8.12 -6.64 6.31
C LYS A 45 6.60 -6.47 6.12
N THR A 46 6.04 -7.01 5.04
CA THR A 46 4.59 -6.91 4.76
C THR A 46 3.78 -7.69 5.80
N MET A 47 4.23 -8.89 6.17
CA MET A 47 3.56 -9.70 7.20
C MET A 47 3.66 -9.03 8.57
N GLN A 48 4.82 -8.47 8.90
CA GLN A 48 5.02 -7.69 10.13
C GLN A 48 4.10 -6.46 10.19
N LEU A 49 3.98 -5.72 9.08
CA LEU A 49 3.07 -4.59 8.99
C LEU A 49 1.60 -5.01 9.10
N LEU A 50 1.23 -6.17 8.53
CA LEU A 50 -0.11 -6.71 8.65
C LEU A 50 -0.46 -7.04 10.10
N GLU A 51 0.40 -7.80 10.79
CA GLU A 51 0.22 -8.14 12.19
C GLU A 51 0.18 -6.89 13.08
N ASN A 52 1.08 -5.94 12.83
CA ASN A 52 1.14 -4.68 13.57
C ASN A 52 -0.06 -3.78 13.24
N SER A 53 -0.68 -3.88 12.07
CA SER A 53 -1.88 -3.10 11.74
C SER A 53 -3.14 -3.66 12.40
N LEU A 54 -3.30 -4.98 12.42
CA LEU A 54 -4.46 -5.65 13.04
C LEU A 54 -4.43 -5.53 14.57
N LYS A 55 -3.23 -5.55 15.16
CA LYS A 55 -3.05 -5.41 16.61
C LYS A 55 -3.28 -3.99 17.13
N HIS A 56 -3.40 -2.99 16.27
CA HIS A 56 -3.08 -1.63 16.69
C HIS A 56 -4.06 -0.60 16.11
N ILE A 57 -5.16 -0.39 16.84
CA ILE A 57 -5.97 0.83 16.73
C ILE A 57 -5.23 2.00 17.41
N ASP A 58 -4.40 1.73 18.42
CA ASP A 58 -3.61 2.75 19.12
C ASP A 58 -2.11 2.49 19.01
N LEU A 59 -1.54 2.48 17.79
CA LEU A 59 -0.07 2.56 17.61
C LEU A 59 0.37 3.71 18.49
N GLY A 60 1.19 3.47 19.53
CA GLY A 60 1.52 4.34 20.68
C GLY A 60 2.02 5.75 20.34
N ILE A 61 1.22 6.45 19.56
CA ILE A 61 1.38 7.76 18.98
C ILE A 61 0.62 8.63 19.94
N LYS A 62 1.35 9.40 20.75
CA LYS A 62 0.74 10.49 21.51
C LYS A 62 -0.04 11.38 20.53
N TYR A 63 -1.31 11.62 20.84
CA TYR A 63 -2.19 12.48 20.06
C TYR A 63 -1.54 13.86 19.91
N ASN A 64 -1.06 14.17 18.71
CA ASN A 64 -0.61 15.51 18.38
C ASN A 64 -1.77 16.18 17.62
N PRO A 65 -2.40 17.23 18.16
CA PRO A 65 -3.53 17.89 17.51
C PRO A 65 -3.17 18.55 16.15
N SER A 66 -1.87 18.67 15.82
CA SER A 66 -1.39 19.09 14.50
C SER A 66 -1.40 17.98 13.44
N ILE A 67 -1.59 16.73 13.86
CA ILE A 67 -1.75 15.53 13.02
C ILE A 67 -3.27 15.39 12.84
N ASN A 68 -3.82 15.90 11.74
CA ASN A 68 -5.21 15.60 11.37
C ASN A 68 -5.42 14.07 11.34
N ILE A 69 -6.62 13.61 11.68
CA ILE A 69 -7.01 12.19 11.63
C ILE A 69 -6.64 11.62 10.26
N TYR A 70 -5.58 10.83 10.21
CA TYR A 70 -5.08 10.25 8.98
C TYR A 70 -5.77 8.90 8.79
N LYS A 71 -6.60 8.81 7.76
CA LYS A 71 -7.09 7.52 7.28
C LYS A 71 -5.93 6.81 6.57
N ILE A 72 -5.54 5.65 7.09
CA ILE A 72 -4.55 4.78 6.47
C ILE A 72 -5.32 3.62 5.84
N ASP A 73 -5.29 3.51 4.52
CA ASP A 73 -5.87 2.39 3.79
C ASP A 73 -4.76 1.37 3.47
N PHE A 74 -4.92 0.13 3.94
CA PHE A 74 -4.02 -0.98 3.62
C PHE A 74 -4.63 -1.83 2.50
N TYR A 75 -3.81 -2.18 1.51
CA TYR A 75 -4.17 -3.15 0.48
C TYR A 75 -3.08 -4.21 0.38
N ILE A 76 -3.51 -5.47 0.25
CA ILE A 76 -2.62 -6.63 0.15
C ILE A 76 -2.86 -7.24 -1.21
N VAL A 77 -1.77 -7.49 -1.94
CA VAL A 77 -1.82 -8.18 -3.23
C VAL A 77 -1.21 -9.55 -3.03
N LEU A 78 -2.06 -10.58 -3.10
CA LEU A 78 -1.63 -11.97 -3.14
C LEU A 78 -1.47 -12.39 -4.60
N GLU A 79 -0.39 -13.10 -4.90
CA GLU A 79 -0.10 -13.62 -6.24
C GLU A 79 0.39 -15.06 -6.17
N HIS A 80 -0.11 -15.90 -7.08
CA HIS A 80 0.39 -17.26 -7.25
C HIS A 80 1.82 -17.23 -7.82
N PRO A 81 2.75 -18.14 -7.47
CA PRO A 81 4.12 -18.14 -8.00
C PRO A 81 4.23 -18.05 -9.53
N SER A 82 3.27 -18.64 -10.25
CA SER A 82 3.17 -18.58 -11.72
C SER A 82 2.96 -17.16 -12.27
N TYR A 83 2.50 -16.19 -11.45
CA TYR A 83 2.32 -14.79 -11.87
C TYR A 83 3.61 -14.09 -12.27
N LYS A 84 4.77 -14.64 -11.89
CA LYS A 84 6.07 -14.20 -12.39
C LYS A 84 6.14 -14.21 -13.92
N ALA A 85 5.47 -15.15 -14.61
CA ALA A 85 5.49 -15.26 -16.07
C ALA A 85 4.95 -14.00 -16.78
N LYS A 86 3.91 -13.35 -16.24
CA LYS A 86 3.38 -12.07 -16.79
C LYS A 86 4.31 -10.89 -16.55
N LYS A 87 5.11 -10.94 -15.47
CA LYS A 87 6.02 -9.85 -15.06
C LYS A 87 7.41 -9.93 -15.71
N LYS A 88 7.73 -11.02 -16.42
CA LYS A 88 9.01 -11.17 -17.13
C LYS A 88 9.17 -10.09 -18.19
N TYR A 89 10.41 -9.66 -18.47
CA TYR A 89 10.67 -8.74 -19.57
C TYR A 89 10.59 -9.46 -20.93
N LYS A 90 11.24 -10.62 -21.06
CA LYS A 90 11.22 -11.49 -22.26
C LYS A 90 10.28 -12.68 -22.06
N ALA A 91 9.72 -13.18 -23.17
CA ALA A 91 8.84 -14.36 -23.19
C ALA A 91 7.69 -14.28 -22.17
N LYS A 92 6.95 -13.17 -22.22
CA LYS A 92 5.72 -13.00 -21.43
C LYS A 92 4.66 -13.97 -21.93
N SER A 93 3.99 -14.64 -21.02
CA SER A 93 2.87 -15.52 -21.34
C SER A 93 1.63 -15.15 -20.52
N CYS A 94 0.46 -15.46 -21.08
CA CYS A 94 -0.77 -15.44 -20.33
C CYS A 94 -0.76 -16.57 -19.29
N ILE A 95 -1.43 -16.33 -18.17
CA ILE A 95 -1.54 -17.31 -17.09
C ILE A 95 -2.88 -18.01 -17.25
N GLY A 96 -2.89 -19.34 -17.16
CA GLY A 96 -4.11 -20.12 -17.18
C GLY A 96 -5.02 -19.79 -15.99
N ILE A 97 -6.33 -19.93 -16.19
CA ILE A 97 -7.37 -19.60 -15.20
C ILE A 97 -7.15 -20.31 -13.86
N GLN A 98 -6.62 -21.54 -13.90
CA GLN A 98 -6.33 -22.37 -12.72
C GLN A 98 -5.35 -21.73 -11.72
N TYR A 99 -4.47 -20.83 -12.18
CA TYR A 99 -3.50 -20.14 -11.32
C TYR A 99 -3.96 -18.76 -10.86
N HIS A 100 -5.19 -18.39 -11.18
CA HIS A 100 -5.82 -17.20 -10.58
C HIS A 100 -6.27 -17.53 -9.16
N ILE A 101 -5.98 -16.62 -8.25
CA ILE A 101 -6.36 -16.78 -6.86
C ILE A 101 -7.87 -16.56 -6.73
N ILE A 102 -8.55 -17.52 -6.13
CA ILE A 102 -9.99 -17.45 -5.87
C ILE A 102 -10.21 -16.92 -4.45
N LYS A 103 -11.35 -16.28 -4.21
CA LYS A 103 -11.74 -15.80 -2.87
C LYS A 103 -11.63 -16.88 -1.79
N LYS A 104 -11.96 -18.14 -2.14
CA LYS A 104 -11.85 -19.28 -1.22
C LYS A 104 -10.41 -19.55 -0.78
N ASP A 105 -9.46 -19.44 -1.71
CA ASP A 105 -8.04 -19.65 -1.42
C ASP A 105 -7.52 -18.54 -0.51
N ILE A 106 -7.95 -17.30 -0.74
CA ILE A 106 -7.62 -16.15 0.12
C ILE A 106 -8.14 -16.34 1.54
N MET A 107 -9.40 -16.77 1.67
CA MET A 107 -10.00 -17.03 2.98
C MET A 107 -9.33 -18.18 3.74
N THR A 108 -8.68 -19.11 3.02
CA THR A 108 -7.93 -20.22 3.63
C THR A 108 -6.51 -19.78 4.03
N TRP A 109 -5.97 -18.78 3.34
CA TRP A 109 -4.63 -18.24 3.57
C TRP A 109 -4.56 -17.25 4.73
N PHE A 110 -5.63 -16.48 4.95
CA PHE A 110 -5.76 -15.51 6.04
C PHE A 110 -6.14 -16.19 7.36
#